data_AF-A0A820H591-F1
#
_entry.id   AF-A0A820H591-F1
#
_cell.length_a   1.000
_cell.length_b   1.000
_cell.length_c   1.000
_cell.angle_alpha   90.00
_cell.angle_beta   90.00
_cell.angle_gamma   90.00
#
_symmetry.space_group_name_H-M   'P 1'
#
loop_
_entity.id
_entity.type
_entity.pdbx_description
1 polymer ?
#
loop_
_entity_poly.entity_id
_entity_poly.type
_entity_poly.pdbx_seq_one_letter_code
_entity_poly.pdbx_strand_id
1 'polypeptide(L)'
;IRNGNLIGVKGSIGAGKSTLLAAILGEINLVSGKLQVHVQSISYAPQSAWIFADTLQANILLGKPIDEERYNNVIKACCLDIDLQNFGEVGDLLIVGDKGVNLSGGQKARISLARALYADADLYLLDDPLAAVDPKVAKSIFDQCIGPYSLLRGKTRILVTHQTHLLVETDQMFYLDNGHIEELHIEQQTTIKPSNEKSEADVSDTKETDWKLDPSAADMNSIVKNETSVSGSIKWNIWLKLFTAPPLRWFGFLLMIILMFGNEALYDFTNRWLALWSGKDENEQRSSFYAYIYLGGVLCTFIVTLIRVAYIVYIMLCGSTYFHNQMLKGILYTSLRFFENNPSGRILNRASKDQQVVDESLPLALIETMEYLLQTLGSIIIIGMANPWVLLILIPLAPAV
;
A
#
# COMPACT_ATOMS: atom_id res chain seq x y z
N ILE A 1 40.46 -6.84 7.50
CA ILE A 1 40.24 -5.37 7.56
C ILE A 1 40.71 -4.89 8.93
N ARG A 2 41.61 -3.91 8.99
CA ARG A 2 42.07 -3.31 10.27
C ARG A 2 41.06 -2.24 10.72
N ASN A 3 40.96 -2.04 12.04
CA ASN A 3 40.07 -1.02 12.59
C ASN A 3 40.51 0.37 12.16
N GLY A 4 39.55 1.22 11.81
CA GLY A 4 39.77 2.61 11.42
C GLY A 4 40.12 2.83 9.94
N ASN A 5 40.33 1.76 9.18
CA ASN A 5 40.64 1.85 7.75
C ASN A 5 39.39 2.19 6.94
N LEU A 6 39.61 3.00 5.89
CA LEU A 6 38.67 3.25 4.81
C LEU A 6 39.00 2.33 3.63
N ILE A 7 38.07 1.44 3.30
CA ILE A 7 38.21 0.48 2.21
C ILE A 7 37.31 0.88 1.06
N GLY A 8 37.91 0.99 -0.12
CA GLY A 8 37.19 1.16 -1.39
C GLY A 8 36.88 -0.18 -2.04
N VAL A 9 35.67 -0.36 -2.56
CA VAL A 9 35.30 -1.52 -3.38
C VAL A 9 34.78 -1.03 -4.73
N LYS A 10 35.50 -1.39 -5.79
CA LYS A 10 35.16 -1.09 -7.19
C LYS A 10 34.77 -2.38 -7.92
N GLY A 11 33.94 -2.28 -8.94
CA GLY A 11 33.62 -3.44 -9.79
C GLY A 11 32.56 -3.11 -10.84
N SER A 12 32.44 -3.97 -11.85
CA SER A 12 31.42 -3.88 -12.90
C SER A 12 29.99 -3.94 -12.31
N ILE A 13 29.00 -3.48 -13.07
CA ILE A 13 27.58 -3.61 -12.68
C ILE A 13 27.26 -5.12 -12.62
N GLY A 14 26.63 -5.57 -11.54
CA GLY A 14 26.34 -7.00 -11.34
C GLY A 14 27.50 -7.84 -10.80
N ALA A 15 28.65 -7.26 -10.48
CA ALA A 15 29.81 -8.01 -9.94
C ALA A 15 29.58 -8.64 -8.55
N GLY A 16 28.51 -8.27 -7.83
CA GLY A 16 28.20 -8.77 -6.48
C GLY A 16 28.60 -7.83 -5.34
N LYS A 17 28.79 -6.52 -5.59
CA LYS A 17 29.24 -5.55 -4.58
C LYS A 17 28.25 -5.39 -3.42
N SER A 18 26.98 -5.15 -3.73
CA SER A 18 25.90 -5.09 -2.73
C SER A 18 25.71 -6.45 -2.04
N THR A 19 25.90 -7.55 -2.77
CA THR A 19 25.87 -8.92 -2.21
C THR A 19 26.98 -9.13 -1.17
N LEU A 20 28.18 -8.59 -1.39
CA LEU A 20 29.26 -8.62 -0.41
C LEU A 20 28.88 -7.87 0.87
N LEU A 21 28.27 -6.69 0.77
CA LEU A 21 27.79 -5.95 1.94
C LEU A 21 26.67 -6.70 2.68
N ALA A 22 25.72 -7.28 1.94
CA ALA A 22 24.64 -8.09 2.51
C ALA A 22 25.17 -9.35 3.23
N ALA A 23 26.23 -9.98 2.70
CA ALA A 23 26.92 -11.06 3.39
C ALA A 23 27.57 -10.58 4.70
N ILE A 24 28.21 -9.40 4.71
CA ILE A 24 28.80 -8.80 5.93
C ILE A 24 27.72 -8.49 6.98
N LEU A 25 26.54 -8.03 6.54
CA LEU A 25 25.38 -7.79 7.41
C LEU A 25 24.75 -9.07 7.98
N GLY A 26 25.03 -10.23 7.38
CA GLY A 26 24.40 -11.50 7.74
C GLY A 26 23.05 -11.75 7.08
N GLU A 27 22.67 -10.94 6.09
CA GLU A 27 21.43 -11.12 5.29
C GLU A 27 21.55 -12.29 4.29
N ILE A 28 22.78 -12.71 3.98
CA ILE A 28 23.07 -13.81 3.06
C ILE A 28 23.81 -14.94 3.79
N ASN A 29 23.27 -16.15 3.69
CA ASN A 29 23.90 -17.36 4.26
C ASN A 29 25.12 -17.79 3.46
N LEU A 30 26.19 -18.14 4.18
CA LEU A 30 27.41 -18.69 3.58
C LEU A 30 27.23 -20.18 3.28
N VAL A 31 27.58 -20.59 2.06
CA VAL A 31 27.63 -22.01 1.66
C VAL A 31 28.92 -22.67 2.14
N SER A 32 30.04 -21.94 2.09
CA SER A 32 31.36 -22.39 2.54
C SER A 32 32.22 -21.21 3.01
N GLY A 33 33.27 -21.49 3.76
CA GLY A 33 34.15 -20.47 4.36
C GLY A 33 33.68 -19.97 5.73
N LYS A 34 34.31 -18.91 6.23
CA LYS A 34 34.02 -18.32 7.54
C LYS A 34 34.06 -16.80 7.44
N LEU A 35 32.96 -16.15 7.83
CA LEU A 35 32.89 -14.71 8.01
C LEU A 35 32.89 -14.41 9.50
N GLN A 36 33.82 -13.56 9.95
CA GLN A 36 33.88 -13.10 11.34
C GLN A 36 33.92 -11.58 11.36
N VAL A 37 32.83 -10.97 11.81
CA VAL A 37 32.74 -9.53 12.01
C VAL A 37 32.87 -9.25 13.51
N HIS A 38 33.99 -8.67 13.92
CA HIS A 38 34.32 -8.42 15.33
C HIS A 38 34.01 -6.96 15.72
N VAL A 39 32.75 -6.55 15.61
CA VAL A 39 32.29 -5.18 15.94
C VAL A 39 31.02 -5.24 16.77
N GLN A 40 30.76 -4.22 17.60
CA GLN A 40 29.55 -4.19 18.42
C GLN A 40 28.36 -3.62 17.65
N SER A 41 28.63 -2.73 16.69
CA SER A 41 27.60 -2.01 15.96
C SER A 41 27.98 -1.83 14.49
N ILE A 42 26.99 -1.98 13.61
CA ILE A 42 27.12 -1.79 12.16
C ILE A 42 26.09 -0.74 11.72
N SER A 43 26.52 0.20 10.88
CA SER A 43 25.65 1.17 10.21
C SER A 43 25.69 0.93 8.72
N TYR A 44 24.53 0.92 8.07
CA TYR A 44 24.39 0.61 6.65
C TYR A 44 23.65 1.73 5.92
N ALA A 45 24.27 2.25 4.86
CA ALA A 45 23.63 3.13 3.89
C ALA A 45 23.42 2.35 2.57
N PRO A 46 22.18 1.97 2.24
CA PRO A 46 21.88 1.20 1.03
C PRO A 46 21.96 2.05 -0.24
N GLN A 47 22.16 1.38 -1.39
CA GLN A 47 22.14 2.01 -2.72
C GLN A 47 20.81 2.69 -3.03
N SER A 48 19.70 2.07 -2.63
CA SER A 48 18.37 2.68 -2.70
C SER A 48 17.97 3.19 -1.32
N ALA A 49 18.08 4.51 -1.13
CA ALA A 49 17.73 5.18 0.12
C ALA A 49 16.28 4.92 0.53
N TRP A 50 16.09 4.40 1.74
CA TRP A 50 14.76 4.19 2.33
C TRP A 50 14.40 5.33 3.27
N ILE A 51 13.25 5.95 3.08
CA ILE A 51 12.76 7.06 3.91
C ILE A 51 11.43 6.65 4.55
N PHE A 52 11.34 6.81 5.87
CA PHE A 52 10.14 6.53 6.66
C PHE A 52 9.13 7.67 6.51
N ALA A 53 7.85 7.34 6.60
CA ALA A 53 6.75 8.30 6.58
C ALA A 53 6.64 9.03 7.95
N ASP A 54 7.58 9.93 8.20
CA ASP A 54 7.71 10.72 9.43
C ASP A 54 8.48 12.03 9.11
N THR A 55 8.75 12.86 10.12
CA THR A 55 9.59 14.06 9.99
C THR A 55 10.99 13.73 9.49
N LEU A 56 11.65 14.69 8.82
CA LEU A 56 13.05 14.55 8.41
C LEU A 56 13.96 14.30 9.61
N GLN A 57 13.71 15.00 10.72
CA GLN A 57 14.41 14.81 11.97
C GLN A 57 14.26 13.37 12.50
N ALA A 58 13.03 12.86 12.62
CA ALA A 58 12.79 11.49 13.07
C ALA A 58 13.45 10.44 12.16
N ASN A 59 13.46 10.70 10.84
CA ASN A 59 14.15 9.87 9.87
C ASN A 59 15.66 9.78 10.12
N ILE A 60 16.31 10.88 10.52
CA ILE A 60 17.76 10.90 10.79
C ILE A 60 18.06 10.29 12.16
N LEU A 61 17.25 10.61 13.18
CA LEU A 61 17.44 10.12 14.55
C LEU A 61 17.18 8.62 14.69
N LEU A 62 16.22 8.07 13.93
CA LEU A 62 15.81 6.66 13.94
C LEU A 62 15.54 6.14 15.37
N GLY A 63 14.84 6.94 16.18
CA GLY A 63 14.48 6.61 17.57
C GLY A 63 15.56 6.89 18.62
N LYS A 64 16.74 7.41 18.24
CA LYS A 64 17.74 7.91 19.20
C LYS A 64 17.36 9.30 19.75
N PRO A 65 17.76 9.63 20.99
CA PRO A 65 17.57 10.97 21.53
C PRO A 65 18.36 12.00 20.72
N ILE A 66 17.84 13.22 20.63
CA ILE A 66 18.50 14.31 19.92
C ILE A 66 19.66 14.89 20.74
N ASP A 67 20.86 14.67 20.24
CA ASP A 67 22.07 15.44 20.53
C ASP A 67 22.19 16.56 19.47
N GLU A 68 21.94 17.80 19.89
CA GLU A 68 21.93 18.97 19.00
C GLU A 68 23.28 19.24 18.34
N GLU A 69 24.39 19.07 19.06
CA GLU A 69 25.72 19.34 18.50
C GLU A 69 26.04 18.31 17.42
N ARG A 70 25.81 17.03 17.73
CA ARG A 70 26.01 15.95 16.76
C ARG A 70 25.08 16.07 15.57
N TYR A 71 23.80 16.38 15.80
CA TYR A 71 22.80 16.52 14.75
C TYR A 71 23.20 17.63 13.77
N ASN A 72 23.54 18.81 14.28
CA ASN A 72 23.97 19.95 13.47
C ASN A 72 25.26 19.66 12.69
N ASN A 73 26.21 18.93 13.30
CA ASN A 73 27.44 18.53 12.63
C ASN A 73 27.17 17.56 11.47
N VAL A 74 26.28 16.58 11.67
CA VAL A 74 25.87 15.62 10.62
C VAL A 74 25.13 16.32 9.49
N ILE A 75 24.18 17.21 9.79
CA ILE A 75 23.44 17.97 8.78
C ILE A 75 24.37 18.80 7.89
N LYS A 76 25.31 19.53 8.51
CA LYS A 76 26.31 20.32 7.77
C LYS A 76 27.21 19.44 6.91
N ALA A 77 27.72 18.34 7.47
CA ALA A 77 28.62 17.45 6.75
C ALA A 77 27.96 16.76 5.56
N CYS A 78 26.67 16.42 5.67
CA CYS A 78 25.88 15.91 4.56
C CYS A 78 25.41 16.99 3.56
N CYS A 79 25.76 18.26 3.78
CA CYS A 79 25.30 19.40 2.98
C CYS A 79 23.76 19.44 2.86
N LEU A 80 23.04 19.11 3.94
CA LEU A 80 21.57 19.17 4.03
C LEU A 80 21.06 20.53 4.50
N ASP A 81 21.95 21.39 4.99
CA ASP A 81 21.66 22.74 5.47
C ASP A 81 20.93 23.60 4.42
N ILE A 82 21.36 23.53 3.16
CA ILE A 82 20.72 24.26 2.05
C ILE A 82 19.31 23.71 1.78
N ASP A 83 19.13 22.38 1.80
CA ASP A 83 17.81 21.77 1.59
C ASP A 83 16.85 22.15 2.71
N LEU A 84 17.30 22.14 3.97
CA LEU A 84 16.49 22.51 5.13
C LEU A 84 16.07 23.98 5.06
N GLN A 85 16.95 24.88 4.62
CA GLN A 85 16.59 26.29 4.38
C GLN A 85 15.53 26.45 3.29
N ASN A 86 15.63 25.65 2.22
CA ASN A 86 14.65 25.66 1.14
C ASN A 86 13.28 25.12 1.57
N PHE A 87 13.19 24.34 2.64
CA PHE A 87 11.92 23.90 3.23
C PHE A 87 11.22 24.98 4.07
N GLY A 88 11.78 26.19 4.16
CA GLY A 88 11.17 27.35 4.79
C GLY A 88 11.09 27.21 6.33
N GLU A 89 10.03 27.75 6.93
CA GLU A 89 9.87 27.78 8.39
C GLU A 89 9.72 26.39 9.04
N VAL A 90 9.34 25.37 8.27
CA VAL A 90 9.14 23.99 8.76
C VAL A 90 10.47 23.24 8.92
N GLY A 91 11.47 23.55 8.08
CA GLY A 91 12.82 22.99 8.18
C GLY A 91 12.87 21.46 8.31
N ASP A 92 13.45 20.98 9.40
CA ASP A 92 13.66 19.57 9.72
C ASP A 92 12.43 18.84 10.28
N LEU A 93 11.37 19.58 10.63
CA LEU A 93 10.08 19.04 11.07
C LEU A 93 9.16 18.69 9.88
N LEU A 94 9.64 18.86 8.65
CA LEU A 94 8.87 18.54 7.45
C LEU A 94 8.47 17.05 7.45
N ILE A 95 7.16 16.78 7.41
CA ILE A 95 6.65 15.41 7.30
C ILE A 95 6.88 14.90 5.87
N VAL A 96 7.66 13.83 5.78
CA VAL A 96 7.94 13.15 4.53
C VAL A 96 6.89 12.06 4.29
N GLY A 97 6.33 12.01 3.08
CA GLY A 97 5.38 10.97 2.68
C GLY A 97 6.02 9.58 2.52
N ASP A 98 5.19 8.56 2.27
CA ASP A 98 5.62 7.17 2.06
C ASP A 98 6.73 7.08 0.98
N LYS A 99 7.85 6.40 1.28
CA LYS A 99 9.08 6.32 0.44
C LYS A 99 9.68 7.67 0.02
N GLY A 100 9.33 8.76 0.69
CA GLY A 100 9.84 10.10 0.43
C GLY A 100 9.56 10.63 -0.96
N VAL A 101 8.37 10.40 -1.54
CA VAL A 101 8.03 10.86 -2.90
C VAL A 101 8.33 12.36 -3.12
N ASN A 102 8.25 13.18 -2.07
CA ASN A 102 8.46 14.62 -2.14
C ASN A 102 9.95 15.06 -2.19
N LEU A 103 10.90 14.12 -2.16
CA LEU A 103 12.34 14.39 -2.11
C LEU A 103 13.03 13.97 -3.39
N SER A 104 14.04 14.73 -3.82
CA SER A 104 14.90 14.35 -4.94
C SER A 104 15.75 13.11 -4.60
N GLY A 105 16.25 12.39 -5.61
CA GLY A 105 17.12 11.23 -5.39
C GLY A 105 18.36 11.56 -4.54
N GLY A 106 19.00 12.71 -4.81
CA GLY A 106 20.14 13.21 -4.04
C GLY A 106 19.79 13.59 -2.59
N GLN A 107 18.60 14.17 -2.36
CA GLN A 107 18.12 14.45 -1.00
C GLN A 107 17.88 13.16 -0.21
N LYS A 108 17.22 12.16 -0.80
CA LYS A 108 17.01 10.85 -0.16
C LYS A 108 18.33 10.19 0.20
N ALA A 109 19.30 10.21 -0.71
CA ALA A 109 20.63 9.66 -0.49
C ALA A 109 21.34 10.35 0.68
N ARG A 110 21.32 11.70 0.72
CA ARG A 110 21.90 12.48 1.82
C ARG A 110 21.22 12.25 3.17
N ILE A 111 19.89 12.15 3.21
CA ILE A 111 19.16 11.83 4.45
C ILE A 111 19.48 10.42 4.94
N SER A 112 19.58 9.45 4.03
CA SER A 112 19.98 8.07 4.37
C SER A 112 21.42 8.02 4.89
N LEU A 113 22.33 8.81 4.31
CA LEU A 113 23.71 8.93 4.78
C LEU A 113 23.78 9.64 6.14
N ALA A 114 23.02 10.72 6.34
CA ALA A 114 22.92 11.42 7.62
C ALA A 114 22.43 10.49 8.74
N ARG A 115 21.39 9.69 8.47
CA ARG A 115 20.92 8.63 9.38
C ARG A 115 22.03 7.64 9.73
N ALA A 116 22.78 7.17 8.74
CA ALA A 116 23.87 6.23 8.96
C ALA A 116 24.97 6.85 9.86
N LEU A 117 25.34 8.11 9.63
CA LEU A 117 26.33 8.86 10.42
C LEU A 117 25.89 9.11 11.86
N TYR A 118 24.62 9.51 12.04
CA TYR A 118 24.05 9.80 13.34
C TYR A 118 24.01 8.56 14.25
N ALA A 119 23.85 7.37 13.65
CA ALA A 119 23.78 6.10 14.37
C ALA A 119 25.05 5.73 15.18
N ASP A 120 26.22 6.34 14.93
CA ASP A 120 27.48 6.05 15.63
C ASP A 120 27.85 4.56 15.73
N ALA A 121 28.23 3.95 14.61
CA ALA A 121 28.62 2.55 14.59
C ALA A 121 30.15 2.38 14.63
N ASP A 122 30.61 1.14 14.83
CA ASP A 122 32.03 0.77 14.71
C ASP A 122 32.42 0.49 13.25
N LEU A 123 31.48 -0.08 12.48
CA LEU A 123 31.61 -0.42 11.07
C LEU A 123 30.54 0.28 10.24
N TYR A 124 30.96 1.00 9.21
CA TYR A 124 30.09 1.66 8.23
C TYR A 124 30.16 0.95 6.90
N LEU A 125 29.02 0.50 6.41
CA LEU A 125 28.84 -0.11 5.10
C LEU A 125 28.08 0.87 4.22
N LEU A 126 28.73 1.37 3.18
CA LEU A 126 28.21 2.43 2.33
C LEU A 126 28.09 1.91 0.89
N ASP A 127 26.86 1.66 0.45
CA ASP A 127 26.56 1.11 -0.88
C ASP A 127 26.19 2.23 -1.84
N ASP A 128 27.19 2.77 -2.54
CA ASP A 128 27.08 3.87 -3.52
C ASP A 128 26.21 5.08 -3.06
N PRO A 129 26.46 5.64 -1.86
CA PRO A 129 25.59 6.67 -1.26
C PRO A 129 25.61 8.02 -2.00
N LEU A 130 26.51 8.21 -2.97
CA LEU A 130 26.72 9.48 -3.69
C LEU A 130 26.30 9.41 -5.17
N ALA A 131 25.70 8.31 -5.62
CA ALA A 131 25.38 8.09 -7.03
C ALA A 131 24.41 9.13 -7.62
N ALA A 132 23.45 9.61 -6.81
CA ALA A 132 22.41 10.56 -7.22
C ALA A 132 22.74 12.03 -6.88
N VAL A 133 23.99 12.32 -6.50
CA VAL A 133 24.44 13.64 -6.02
C VAL A 133 25.43 14.23 -7.02
N ASP A 134 25.33 15.55 -7.26
CA ASP A 134 26.24 16.27 -8.14
C ASP A 134 27.70 16.10 -7.71
N PRO A 135 28.67 15.94 -8.65
CA PRO A 135 30.07 15.64 -8.32
C PRO A 135 30.73 16.62 -7.33
N LYS A 136 30.38 17.92 -7.38
CA LYS A 136 30.89 18.93 -6.45
C LYS A 136 30.39 18.69 -5.02
N VAL A 137 29.10 18.41 -4.87
CA VAL A 137 28.47 18.14 -3.57
C VAL A 137 28.93 16.77 -3.06
N ALA A 138 29.02 15.77 -3.94
CA ALA A 138 29.55 14.44 -3.62
C ALA A 138 30.97 14.51 -3.06
N LYS A 139 31.85 15.33 -3.65
CA LYS A 139 33.19 15.58 -3.12
C LYS A 139 33.17 16.22 -1.73
N SER A 140 32.36 17.27 -1.54
CA SER A 140 32.22 17.91 -0.23
C SER A 140 31.73 16.93 0.84
N ILE A 141 30.75 16.09 0.51
CA ILE A 141 30.22 15.05 1.41
C ILE A 141 31.29 14.00 1.66
N PHE A 142 32.05 13.59 0.65
CA PHE A 142 33.15 12.64 0.85
C PHE A 142 34.17 13.21 1.84
N ASP A 143 34.65 14.44 1.61
CA ASP A 143 35.67 15.08 2.46
C ASP A 143 35.18 15.25 3.91
N GLN A 144 33.91 15.62 4.11
CA GLN A 144 33.35 15.93 5.43
C GLN A 144 32.77 14.71 6.17
N CYS A 145 32.24 13.71 5.45
CA CYS A 145 31.59 12.54 6.05
C CYS A 145 32.41 11.26 5.97
N ILE A 146 33.01 10.93 4.81
CA ILE A 146 33.52 9.57 4.53
C ILE A 146 35.06 9.48 4.56
N GLY A 147 35.74 10.49 4.04
CA GLY A 147 37.17 10.54 3.77
C GLY A 147 38.08 10.47 4.99
N PRO A 148 39.41 10.52 4.79
CA PRO A 148 40.38 10.31 5.86
C PRO A 148 40.31 11.35 7.00
N TYR A 149 39.90 12.58 6.69
CA TYR A 149 39.79 13.70 7.64
C TYR A 149 38.33 14.04 8.02
N SER A 150 37.41 13.09 7.80
CA SER A 150 35.98 13.30 7.97
C SER A 150 35.47 13.06 9.40
N LEU A 151 34.15 13.26 9.61
CA LEU A 151 33.44 12.86 10.84
C LEU A 151 33.61 11.39 11.21
N LEU A 152 33.82 10.50 10.22
CA LEU A 152 34.03 9.07 10.43
C LEU A 152 35.49 8.68 10.61
N ARG A 153 36.38 9.66 10.83
CA ARG A 153 37.79 9.38 11.08
C ARG A 153 37.97 8.44 12.26
N GLY A 154 38.77 7.39 12.06
CA GLY A 154 39.04 6.36 13.07
C GLY A 154 37.99 5.25 13.15
N LYS A 155 36.87 5.36 12.42
CA LYS A 155 35.89 4.26 12.26
C LYS A 155 36.23 3.41 11.04
N THR A 156 35.86 2.14 11.09
CA THR A 156 36.04 1.22 9.96
C THR A 156 34.96 1.48 8.93
N ARG A 157 35.36 1.68 7.68
CA ARG A 157 34.45 2.08 6.59
C ARG A 157 34.67 1.22 5.36
N ILE A 158 33.60 0.71 4.77
CA ILE A 158 33.60 0.03 3.48
C ILE A 158 32.73 0.85 2.54
N LEU A 159 33.36 1.52 1.58
CA LEU A 159 32.72 2.32 0.55
C LEU A 159 32.71 1.56 -0.77
N VAL A 160 31.52 1.14 -1.18
CA VAL A 160 31.26 0.72 -2.55
C VAL A 160 30.89 1.95 -3.35
N THR A 161 31.58 2.24 -4.45
CA THR A 161 31.14 3.28 -5.39
C THR A 161 31.67 3.03 -6.79
N HIS A 162 30.92 3.52 -7.78
CA HIS A 162 31.37 3.58 -9.17
C HIS A 162 32.28 4.79 -9.45
N GLN A 163 32.32 5.79 -8.56
CA GLN A 163 33.11 7.00 -8.72
C GLN A 163 34.58 6.77 -8.35
N THR A 164 35.42 6.51 -9.36
CA THR A 164 36.84 6.16 -9.17
C THR A 164 37.68 7.23 -8.49
N HIS A 165 37.34 8.50 -8.66
CA HIS A 165 38.09 9.62 -8.09
C HIS A 165 38.04 9.64 -6.55
N LEU A 166 36.95 9.17 -5.94
CA LEU A 166 36.81 9.07 -4.48
C LEU A 166 37.63 7.92 -3.89
N LEU A 167 37.87 6.87 -4.69
CA LEU A 167 38.57 5.66 -4.25
C LEU A 167 40.08 5.88 -4.08
N VAL A 168 40.63 6.96 -4.64
CA VAL A 168 42.06 7.29 -4.55
C VAL A 168 42.49 7.62 -3.12
N GLU A 169 41.57 8.15 -2.30
CA GLU A 169 41.83 8.54 -0.91
C GLU A 169 41.56 7.41 0.10
N THR A 170 41.31 6.19 -0.37
CA THR A 170 41.06 5.01 0.48
C THR A 170 42.36 4.32 0.89
N ASP A 171 42.40 3.71 2.07
CA ASP A 171 43.59 3.02 2.58
C ASP A 171 43.88 1.73 1.80
N GLN A 172 42.82 1.05 1.35
CA GLN A 172 42.88 -0.17 0.54
C GLN A 172 41.75 -0.18 -0.48
N MET A 173 42.02 -0.72 -1.67
CA MET A 173 41.03 -0.85 -2.72
C MET A 173 40.91 -2.30 -3.21
N PHE A 174 39.69 -2.80 -3.25
CA PHE A 174 39.37 -4.11 -3.82
C PHE A 174 38.61 -3.93 -5.13
N TYR A 175 38.99 -4.72 -6.13
CA TYR A 175 38.27 -4.87 -7.38
C TYR A 175 37.48 -6.17 -7.36
N LEU A 176 36.17 -6.07 -7.52
CA LEU A 176 35.27 -7.21 -7.61
C LEU A 176 34.83 -7.37 -9.07
N ASP A 177 35.09 -8.54 -9.65
CA ASP A 177 34.60 -8.90 -10.98
C ASP A 177 34.10 -10.34 -11.01
N ASN A 178 32.90 -10.54 -11.56
CA ASN A 178 32.23 -11.85 -11.64
C ASN A 178 32.25 -12.66 -10.33
N GLY A 179 32.09 -12.00 -9.17
CA GLY A 179 32.10 -12.66 -7.86
C GLY A 179 33.49 -13.01 -7.30
N HIS A 180 34.57 -12.62 -7.98
CA HIS A 180 35.95 -12.79 -7.52
C HIS A 180 36.55 -11.44 -7.10
N ILE A 181 37.29 -11.43 -5.99
CA ILE A 181 37.95 -10.25 -5.44
C ILE A 181 39.43 -10.28 -5.79
N GLU A 182 39.93 -9.20 -6.37
CA GLU A 182 41.34 -8.90 -6.56
C GLU A 182 41.72 -7.66 -5.74
N GLU A 183 42.79 -7.74 -4.94
CA GLU A 183 43.30 -6.59 -4.18
C GLU A 183 44.17 -5.72 -5.10
N LEU A 184 43.80 -4.44 -5.24
CA LEU A 184 44.57 -3.48 -6.03
C LEU A 184 45.47 -2.68 -5.08
N HIS A 185 46.78 -2.83 -5.24
CA HIS A 185 47.73 -1.92 -4.60
C HIS A 185 47.72 -0.57 -5.34
N ILE A 186 47.62 0.51 -4.56
CA ILE A 186 47.41 1.91 -5.01
C ILE A 186 48.48 2.36 -6.04
N GLU A 187 49.65 1.72 -6.07
CA GLU A 187 50.76 2.04 -6.98
C GLU A 187 50.57 1.62 -8.46
N GLN A 188 49.56 0.80 -8.81
CA GLN A 188 49.39 0.29 -10.20
C GLN A 188 48.45 1.12 -11.09
N GLN A 189 48.00 2.30 -10.66
CA GLN A 189 46.98 3.09 -11.38
C GLN A 189 47.45 3.83 -12.65
N THR A 190 48.73 3.82 -13.03
CA THR A 190 49.19 4.47 -14.28
C THR A 190 49.02 3.62 -15.54
N THR A 191 48.55 2.38 -15.46
CA THR A 191 48.47 1.48 -16.62
C THR A 191 47.13 0.75 -16.78
N ILE A 192 46.02 1.46 -16.61
CA ILE A 192 44.72 0.99 -17.12
C ILE A 192 44.28 1.95 -18.21
N LYS A 193 44.41 1.49 -19.46
CA LYS A 193 44.03 2.21 -20.69
C LYS A 193 42.58 2.70 -20.58
N PRO A 194 42.29 3.98 -20.87
CA PRO A 194 40.92 4.45 -21.00
C PRO A 194 40.33 3.82 -22.27
N SER A 195 39.44 2.85 -22.10
CA SER A 195 38.63 2.33 -23.18
C SER A 195 37.49 3.30 -23.47
N ASN A 196 37.55 3.91 -24.66
CA ASN A 196 36.50 4.62 -25.39
C ASN A 196 35.10 4.60 -24.75
N GLU A 197 34.78 5.63 -23.98
CA GLU A 197 33.41 6.14 -23.88
C GLU A 197 33.32 7.40 -24.72
N LYS A 198 32.39 7.36 -25.67
CA LYS A 198 32.11 8.43 -26.62
C LYS A 198 31.64 9.67 -25.85
N SER A 199 32.37 10.75 -26.03
CA SER A 199 31.89 12.10 -25.76
C SER A 199 30.72 12.39 -26.72
N GLU A 200 29.51 12.42 -26.20
CA GLU A 200 28.34 12.95 -26.92
C GLU A 200 27.77 14.16 -26.17
N ALA A 201 27.64 15.23 -26.94
CA ALA A 201 26.74 16.37 -26.83
C ALA A 201 27.03 17.46 -25.78
N ASP A 202 27.47 18.60 -26.31
CA ASP A 202 27.13 19.94 -25.83
C ASP A 202 25.64 20.00 -25.45
N VAL A 203 25.35 20.19 -24.18
CA VAL A 203 24.03 20.59 -23.69
C VAL A 203 24.06 22.07 -23.40
N SER A 204 23.43 22.81 -24.31
CA SER A 204 23.04 24.20 -24.20
C SER A 204 22.33 24.51 -22.88
N ASP A 205 22.65 25.69 -22.32
CA ASP A 205 21.93 26.44 -21.29
C ASP A 205 20.49 25.98 -21.04
N THR A 206 20.30 25.21 -19.97
CA THR A 206 18.98 25.01 -19.37
C THR A 206 18.85 26.01 -18.23
N LYS A 207 18.03 27.05 -18.45
CA LYS A 207 17.62 27.98 -17.40
C LYS A 207 16.99 27.18 -16.27
N GLU A 208 17.58 27.26 -15.08
CA GLU A 208 16.93 26.86 -13.83
C GLU A 208 15.59 27.57 -13.73
N THR A 209 14.50 26.82 -13.86
CA THR A 209 13.18 27.29 -13.47
C THR A 209 13.11 27.29 -11.96
N ASP A 210 13.31 28.48 -11.40
CA ASP A 210 13.06 28.88 -10.02
C ASP A 210 11.58 28.60 -9.69
N TRP A 211 11.30 27.48 -9.02
CA TRP A 211 9.97 27.20 -8.49
C TRP A 211 9.85 27.93 -7.14
N LYS A 212 9.11 29.04 -7.13
CA LYS A 212 8.74 29.71 -5.87
C LYS A 212 7.45 29.10 -5.36
N LEU A 213 7.52 28.44 -4.19
CA LEU A 213 6.34 28.12 -3.40
C LEU A 213 5.73 29.44 -2.89
N ASP A 214 4.47 29.71 -3.26
CA ASP A 214 3.70 30.80 -2.67
C ASP A 214 3.47 30.54 -1.17
N PRO A 215 3.87 31.45 -0.25
CA PRO A 215 3.78 31.23 1.20
C PRO A 215 2.36 31.32 1.79
N SER A 216 1.31 31.45 0.97
CA SER A 216 -0.03 31.88 1.43
C SER A 216 -1.07 30.75 1.56
N ALA A 217 -0.63 29.50 1.73
CA ALA A 217 -1.55 28.39 2.05
C ALA A 217 -0.95 27.48 3.12
N ALA A 218 -0.50 28.08 4.22
CA ALA A 218 -0.09 27.38 5.42
C ALA A 218 -1.31 26.81 6.18
N ASP A 219 -1.92 25.76 5.63
CA ASP A 219 -2.47 24.66 6.43
C ASP A 219 -1.42 23.53 6.38
N MET A 220 -0.26 23.83 6.94
CA MET A 220 0.97 23.06 6.78
C MET A 220 1.23 22.33 8.09
N ASN A 221 0.94 21.03 8.11
CA ASN A 221 1.72 20.07 8.91
C ASN A 221 1.53 18.61 8.49
N SER A 222 0.75 18.28 7.46
CA SER A 222 0.87 16.97 6.79
C SER A 222 0.39 17.03 5.34
N ILE A 223 1.26 16.65 4.39
CA ILE A 223 0.86 16.45 2.98
C ILE A 223 -0.16 15.30 2.89
N VAL A 224 -0.04 14.32 3.80
CA VAL A 224 -1.03 13.26 3.98
C VAL A 224 -2.25 13.83 4.71
N LYS A 225 -3.37 13.94 4.00
CA LYS A 225 -4.66 14.27 4.63
C LYS A 225 -5.18 13.05 5.41
N ASN A 226 -5.59 13.27 6.65
CA ASN A 226 -6.32 12.28 7.44
C ASN A 226 -7.69 12.03 6.81
N GLU A 227 -8.18 10.78 6.85
CA GLU A 227 -9.48 10.44 6.28
C GLU A 227 -10.60 11.14 7.03
N THR A 228 -11.45 11.87 6.31
CA THR A 228 -12.71 12.38 6.84
C THR A 228 -13.76 11.30 6.70
N SER A 229 -14.16 10.69 7.81
CA SER A 229 -15.33 9.80 7.82
C SER A 229 -16.59 10.65 7.67
N VAL A 230 -17.31 10.51 6.54
CA VAL A 230 -18.63 11.11 6.41
C VAL A 230 -19.58 10.33 7.33
N SER A 231 -19.99 10.93 8.44
CA SER A 231 -21.05 10.40 9.30
C SER A 231 -22.41 10.69 8.66
N GLY A 232 -23.12 9.64 8.24
CA GLY A 232 -24.44 9.80 7.63
C GLY A 232 -24.93 8.52 6.96
N SER A 233 -26.18 8.55 6.50
CA SER A 233 -26.77 7.46 5.74
C SER A 233 -26.26 7.44 4.30
N ILE A 234 -26.14 6.24 3.75
CA ILE A 234 -25.76 6.04 2.35
C ILE A 234 -26.93 6.47 1.46
N LYS A 235 -26.64 7.28 0.43
CA LYS A 235 -27.65 7.72 -0.55
C LYS A 235 -28.22 6.52 -1.30
N TRP A 236 -29.54 6.41 -1.41
CA TRP A 236 -30.25 5.33 -2.15
C TRP A 236 -29.77 5.12 -3.59
N ASN A 237 -29.27 6.17 -4.26
CA ASN A 237 -28.71 6.06 -5.60
C ASN A 237 -27.49 5.11 -5.67
N ILE A 238 -26.73 4.98 -4.58
CA ILE A 238 -25.58 4.07 -4.52
C ILE A 238 -26.07 2.61 -4.50
N TRP A 239 -27.10 2.32 -3.71
CA TRP A 239 -27.76 1.02 -3.69
C TRP A 239 -28.32 0.63 -5.06
N LEU A 240 -28.99 1.56 -5.75
CA LEU A 240 -29.51 1.29 -7.10
C LEU A 240 -28.39 0.96 -8.09
N LYS A 241 -27.22 1.60 -8.00
CA LYS A 241 -26.08 1.28 -8.87
C LYS A 241 -25.56 -0.14 -8.68
N LEU A 242 -25.63 -0.69 -7.46
CA LEU A 242 -25.24 -2.08 -7.18
C LEU A 242 -26.12 -3.06 -7.99
N PHE A 243 -27.43 -2.87 -7.96
CA PHE A 243 -28.38 -3.78 -8.63
C PHE A 243 -28.56 -3.51 -10.14
N THR A 244 -28.30 -2.29 -10.58
CA THR A 244 -28.42 -1.87 -12.00
C THR A 244 -27.10 -1.96 -12.76
N ALA A 245 -26.14 -2.73 -12.24
CA ALA A 245 -24.88 -2.96 -12.93
C ALA A 245 -25.09 -3.68 -14.29
N PRO A 246 -24.22 -3.43 -15.28
CA PRO A 246 -24.24 -4.19 -16.53
C PRO A 246 -24.05 -5.70 -16.26
N PRO A 247 -24.64 -6.60 -17.07
CA PRO A 247 -25.27 -6.32 -18.38
C PRO A 247 -26.77 -6.02 -18.34
N LEU A 248 -27.52 -6.49 -17.35
CA LEU A 248 -29.00 -6.45 -17.38
C LEU A 248 -29.60 -5.10 -16.93
N ARG A 249 -28.84 -4.26 -16.21
CA ARG A 249 -29.30 -2.93 -15.76
C ARG A 249 -30.67 -3.00 -15.06
N TRP A 250 -31.57 -2.06 -15.35
CA TRP A 250 -32.92 -2.00 -14.77
C TRP A 250 -33.79 -3.23 -15.05
N PHE A 251 -33.60 -3.88 -16.20
CA PHE A 251 -34.33 -5.12 -16.50
C PHE A 251 -33.97 -6.23 -15.51
N GLY A 252 -32.69 -6.35 -15.15
CA GLY A 252 -32.23 -7.33 -14.17
C GLY A 252 -32.76 -7.04 -12.77
N PHE A 253 -32.75 -5.77 -12.37
CA PHE A 253 -33.32 -5.35 -11.09
C PHE A 253 -34.84 -5.64 -11.01
N LEU A 254 -35.59 -5.35 -12.06
CA LEU A 254 -37.02 -5.66 -12.11
C LEU A 254 -37.26 -7.18 -12.04
N LEU A 255 -36.49 -7.97 -12.78
CA LEU A 255 -36.59 -9.43 -12.75
C LEU A 255 -36.26 -9.99 -11.37
N MET A 256 -35.27 -9.42 -10.67
CA MET A 256 -34.93 -9.78 -9.29
C MET A 256 -36.13 -9.59 -8.38
N ILE A 257 -36.77 -8.40 -8.42
CA ILE A 257 -37.96 -8.10 -7.63
C ILE A 257 -39.08 -9.11 -7.93
N ILE A 258 -39.35 -9.39 -9.21
CA ILE A 258 -40.40 -10.35 -9.61
C ILE A 258 -40.11 -11.75 -9.06
N LEU A 259 -38.87 -12.23 -9.14
CA LEU A 259 -38.49 -13.54 -8.61
C LEU A 259 -38.59 -13.59 -7.07
N MET A 260 -38.31 -12.48 -6.39
CA MET A 260 -38.43 -12.40 -4.93
C MET A 260 -39.88 -12.49 -4.46
N PHE A 261 -40.77 -11.65 -5.01
CA PHE A 261 -42.20 -11.71 -4.69
C PHE A 261 -42.85 -13.01 -5.15
N GLY A 262 -42.45 -13.53 -6.31
CA GLY A 262 -42.97 -14.79 -6.85
C GLY A 262 -42.62 -16.00 -5.97
N ASN A 263 -41.41 -16.05 -5.43
CA ASN A 263 -41.00 -17.12 -4.52
C ASN A 263 -41.80 -17.09 -3.21
N GLU A 264 -41.97 -15.90 -2.62
CA GLU A 264 -42.74 -15.74 -1.38
C GLU A 264 -44.21 -16.13 -1.58
N ALA A 265 -44.84 -15.65 -2.65
CA ALA A 265 -46.23 -15.98 -2.96
C ALA A 265 -46.44 -17.49 -3.17
N LEU A 266 -45.48 -18.18 -3.79
CA LEU A 266 -45.55 -19.62 -4.01
C LEU A 266 -45.37 -20.43 -2.70
N TYR A 267 -44.50 -19.96 -1.82
CA TYR A 267 -44.32 -20.51 -0.48
C TYR A 267 -45.61 -20.38 0.35
N ASP A 268 -46.18 -19.18 0.40
CA ASP A 268 -47.43 -18.89 1.09
C ASP A 268 -48.61 -19.67 0.52
N PHE A 269 -48.69 -19.79 -0.81
CA PHE A 269 -49.70 -20.62 -1.47
C PHE A 269 -49.58 -22.09 -1.07
N THR A 270 -48.37 -22.65 -1.04
CA THR A 270 -48.11 -24.04 -0.68
C THR A 270 -48.50 -24.31 0.78
N ASN A 271 -48.16 -23.40 1.70
CA ASN A 271 -48.56 -23.48 3.10
C ASN A 271 -50.08 -23.35 3.28
N ARG A 272 -50.71 -22.42 2.56
CA ARG A 272 -52.16 -22.24 2.61
C ARG A 272 -52.89 -23.46 2.06
N TRP A 273 -52.37 -24.08 1.01
CA TRP A 273 -52.90 -25.32 0.45
C TRP A 273 -52.89 -26.45 1.48
N LEU A 274 -51.79 -26.61 2.23
CA LEU A 274 -51.69 -27.58 3.32
C LEU A 274 -52.75 -27.32 4.41
N ALA A 275 -52.96 -26.05 4.79
CA ALA A 275 -53.99 -25.68 5.75
C ALA A 275 -55.40 -26.05 5.27
N LEU A 276 -55.72 -25.78 4.00
CA LEU A 276 -57.01 -26.18 3.41
C LEU A 276 -57.18 -27.69 3.33
N TRP A 277 -56.11 -28.42 2.99
CA TRP A 277 -56.13 -29.87 2.94
C TRP A 277 -56.37 -30.50 4.32
N SER A 278 -55.75 -29.94 5.37
CA SER A 278 -55.92 -30.42 6.75
C SER A 278 -57.33 -30.25 7.32
N GLY A 279 -58.14 -29.35 6.75
CA GLY A 279 -59.52 -29.08 7.18
C GLY A 279 -60.60 -29.91 6.50
N LYS A 280 -60.24 -30.81 5.57
CA LYS A 280 -61.18 -31.67 4.82
C LYS A 280 -61.53 -32.96 5.56
N ASP A 281 -62.59 -33.65 5.13
CA ASP A 281 -63.00 -34.94 5.70
C ASP A 281 -61.93 -36.03 5.54
N GLU A 282 -61.91 -37.01 6.45
CA GLU A 282 -60.87 -38.05 6.53
C GLU A 282 -60.70 -38.85 5.20
N ASN A 283 -61.80 -39.08 4.48
CA ASN A 283 -61.77 -39.74 3.17
C ASN A 283 -61.10 -38.88 2.08
N GLU A 284 -61.31 -37.56 2.10
CA GLU A 284 -60.67 -36.64 1.16
C GLU A 284 -59.20 -36.39 1.52
N GLN A 285 -58.86 -36.43 2.81
CA GLN A 285 -57.47 -36.33 3.26
C GLN A 285 -56.62 -37.50 2.76
N ARG A 286 -57.19 -38.72 2.70
CA ARG A 286 -56.53 -39.92 2.16
C ARG A 286 -56.42 -39.94 0.64
N SER A 287 -57.02 -38.98 -0.07
CA SER A 287 -56.94 -38.90 -1.52
C SER A 287 -55.56 -38.46 -1.99
N SER A 288 -54.94 -39.25 -2.87
CA SER A 288 -53.64 -38.94 -3.46
C SER A 288 -53.64 -37.64 -4.28
N PHE A 289 -54.81 -37.17 -4.74
CA PHE A 289 -54.92 -35.96 -5.55
C PHE A 289 -54.43 -34.70 -4.82
N TYR A 290 -54.86 -34.49 -3.58
CA TYR A 290 -54.44 -33.33 -2.77
C TYR A 290 -52.95 -33.41 -2.40
N ALA A 291 -52.47 -34.62 -2.14
CA ALA A 291 -51.07 -34.89 -1.85
C ALA A 291 -50.16 -34.58 -3.06
N TYR A 292 -50.58 -34.93 -4.30
CA TYR A 292 -49.81 -34.61 -5.51
C TYR A 292 -49.73 -33.11 -5.78
N ILE A 293 -50.81 -32.35 -5.54
CA ILE A 293 -50.79 -30.88 -5.71
C ILE A 293 -49.84 -30.26 -4.69
N TYR A 294 -49.90 -30.69 -3.43
CA TYR A 294 -48.98 -30.21 -2.40
C TYR A 294 -47.52 -30.55 -2.73
N LEU A 295 -47.24 -31.79 -3.12
CA LEU A 295 -45.90 -32.22 -3.54
C LEU A 295 -45.38 -31.39 -4.71
N GLY A 296 -46.23 -31.13 -5.72
CA GLY A 296 -45.89 -30.26 -6.85
C GLY A 296 -45.57 -28.82 -6.42
N GLY A 297 -46.36 -28.26 -5.49
CA GLY A 297 -46.12 -26.92 -4.91
C GLY A 297 -44.78 -26.83 -4.17
N VAL A 298 -44.46 -27.83 -3.35
CA VAL A 298 -43.19 -27.90 -2.61
C VAL A 298 -42.00 -28.01 -3.58
N LEU A 299 -42.08 -28.89 -4.59
CA LEU A 299 -41.03 -29.03 -5.60
C LEU A 299 -40.85 -27.76 -6.43
N CYS A 300 -41.95 -27.09 -6.81
CA CYS A 300 -41.91 -25.83 -7.53
C CYS A 300 -41.23 -24.74 -6.67
N THR A 301 -41.62 -24.62 -5.40
CA THR A 301 -41.03 -23.65 -4.46
C THR A 301 -39.53 -23.88 -4.30
N PHE A 302 -39.11 -25.13 -4.18
CA PHE A 302 -37.69 -25.49 -4.09
C PHE A 302 -36.90 -25.07 -5.35
N ILE A 303 -37.42 -25.37 -6.54
CA ILE A 303 -36.78 -25.00 -7.81
C ILE A 303 -36.70 -23.48 -7.97
N VAL A 304 -37.80 -22.77 -7.69
CA VAL A 304 -37.84 -21.30 -7.77
C VAL A 304 -36.87 -20.67 -6.75
N THR A 305 -36.76 -21.24 -5.55
CA THR A 305 -35.80 -20.77 -4.53
C THR A 305 -34.36 -20.92 -5.03
N LEU A 306 -34.02 -22.06 -5.64
CA LEU A 306 -32.68 -22.25 -6.23
C LEU A 306 -32.38 -21.25 -7.34
N ILE A 307 -33.33 -21.04 -8.27
CA ILE A 307 -33.19 -20.06 -9.36
C ILE A 307 -33.04 -18.64 -8.79
N ARG A 308 -33.86 -18.28 -7.79
CA ARG A 308 -33.82 -16.97 -7.11
C ARG A 308 -32.45 -16.72 -6.47
N VAL A 309 -31.96 -17.66 -5.66
CA VAL A 309 -30.67 -17.51 -4.97
C VAL A 309 -29.53 -17.40 -5.97
N ALA A 310 -29.48 -18.27 -6.98
CA ALA A 310 -28.46 -18.20 -8.03
C ALA A 310 -28.50 -16.86 -8.79
N TYR A 311 -29.70 -16.34 -9.08
CA TYR A 311 -29.88 -15.08 -9.78
C TYR A 311 -29.47 -13.86 -8.95
N ILE A 312 -29.80 -13.82 -7.65
CA ILE A 312 -29.37 -12.74 -6.76
C ILE A 312 -27.84 -12.73 -6.61
N VAL A 313 -27.22 -13.90 -6.41
CA VAL A 313 -25.76 -14.02 -6.36
C VAL A 313 -25.12 -13.52 -7.66
N TYR A 314 -25.69 -13.86 -8.82
CA TYR A 314 -25.22 -13.36 -10.11
C TYR A 314 -25.29 -11.82 -10.21
N ILE A 315 -26.42 -11.20 -9.83
CA ILE A 315 -26.55 -9.73 -9.84
C ILE A 315 -25.55 -9.08 -8.89
N MET A 316 -25.38 -9.61 -7.69
CA MET A 316 -24.43 -9.08 -6.71
C MET A 316 -22.99 -9.15 -7.21
N LEU A 317 -22.62 -10.25 -7.87
CA LEU A 317 -21.30 -10.40 -8.49
C LEU A 317 -21.08 -9.37 -9.61
N CYS A 318 -22.09 -9.14 -10.45
CA CYS A 318 -22.04 -8.08 -11.46
C CYS A 318 -21.92 -6.68 -10.83
N GLY A 319 -22.65 -6.43 -9.75
CA GLY A 319 -22.59 -5.19 -8.98
C GLY A 319 -21.21 -4.94 -8.38
N SER A 320 -20.63 -5.94 -7.73
CA SER A 320 -19.32 -5.83 -7.11
C SER A 320 -18.21 -5.64 -8.14
N THR A 321 -18.22 -6.43 -9.22
CA THR A 321 -17.24 -6.26 -10.32
C THR A 321 -17.37 -4.89 -11.01
N TYR A 322 -18.57 -4.32 -11.10
CA TYR A 322 -18.77 -2.96 -11.58
C TYR A 322 -18.07 -1.94 -10.68
N PHE A 323 -18.25 -2.02 -9.36
CA PHE A 323 -17.57 -1.12 -8.41
C PHE A 323 -16.06 -1.27 -8.44
N HIS A 324 -15.57 -2.52 -8.45
CA HIS A 324 -14.14 -2.80 -8.55
C HIS A 324 -13.52 -2.18 -9.81
N ASN A 325 -14.15 -2.40 -10.97
CA ASN A 325 -13.65 -1.87 -12.24
C ASN A 325 -13.67 -0.33 -12.28
N GLN A 326 -14.69 0.30 -11.70
CA GLN A 326 -14.77 1.75 -11.63
C GLN A 326 -13.71 2.34 -10.68
N MET A 327 -13.49 1.70 -9.54
CA MET A 327 -12.41 2.07 -8.62
C MET A 327 -11.04 1.92 -9.29
N LEU A 328 -10.78 0.77 -9.93
CA LEU A 328 -9.50 0.51 -10.61
C LEU A 328 -9.25 1.53 -11.73
N LYS A 329 -10.25 1.81 -12.58
CA LYS A 329 -10.15 2.87 -13.60
C LYS A 329 -9.88 4.22 -12.95
N GLY A 330 -10.59 4.56 -11.88
CA GLY A 330 -10.36 5.81 -11.14
C GLY A 330 -8.91 5.93 -10.64
N ILE A 331 -8.34 4.85 -10.12
CA ILE A 331 -6.94 4.82 -9.65
C ILE A 331 -5.96 4.93 -10.82
N LEU A 332 -6.19 4.24 -11.94
CA LEU A 332 -5.27 4.24 -13.08
C LEU A 332 -5.23 5.58 -13.83
N TYR A 333 -6.34 6.32 -13.86
CA TYR A 333 -6.46 7.58 -14.59
C TYR A 333 -6.34 8.83 -13.70
N THR A 334 -6.06 8.67 -12.41
CA THR A 334 -5.85 9.81 -11.50
C THR A 334 -4.45 10.40 -11.65
N SER A 335 -4.26 11.63 -11.18
CA SER A 335 -2.97 12.32 -11.22
C SER A 335 -2.02 11.83 -10.13
N LEU A 336 -0.71 12.02 -10.34
CA LEU A 336 0.33 11.61 -9.37
C LEU A 336 0.11 12.26 -7.98
N ARG A 337 -0.40 13.49 -7.96
CA ARG A 337 -0.76 14.23 -6.73
C ARG A 337 -1.75 13.46 -5.84
N PHE A 338 -2.63 12.63 -6.41
CA PHE A 338 -3.52 11.79 -5.60
C PHE A 338 -2.73 10.75 -4.78
N PHE A 339 -1.71 10.14 -5.38
CA PHE A 339 -0.89 9.11 -4.74
C PHE A 339 0.08 9.69 -3.70
N GLU A 340 0.54 10.92 -3.89
CA GLU A 340 1.36 11.63 -2.90
C GLU A 340 0.58 11.95 -1.61
N ASN A 341 -0.70 12.30 -1.75
CA ASN A 341 -1.55 12.65 -0.61
C ASN A 341 -2.20 11.43 0.07
N ASN A 342 -2.27 10.29 -0.62
CA ASN A 342 -2.92 9.07 -0.14
C ASN A 342 -1.90 7.93 -0.04
N PRO A 343 -1.56 7.47 1.18
CA PRO A 343 -0.61 6.39 1.37
C PRO A 343 -1.00 5.11 0.62
N SER A 344 0.01 4.37 0.17
CA SER A 344 -0.17 3.12 -0.57
C SER A 344 -1.06 2.12 0.18
N GLY A 345 -0.87 1.99 1.50
CA GLY A 345 -1.68 1.12 2.36
C GLY A 345 -3.17 1.48 2.40
N ARG A 346 -3.53 2.77 2.27
CA ARG A 346 -4.94 3.22 2.25
C ARG A 346 -5.63 2.79 0.96
N ILE A 347 -4.97 2.99 -0.18
CA ILE A 347 -5.48 2.57 -1.49
C ILE A 347 -5.62 1.04 -1.51
N LEU A 348 -4.63 0.33 -0.97
CA LEU A 348 -4.67 -1.12 -0.84
C LEU A 348 -5.85 -1.58 0.03
N ASN A 349 -6.07 -0.96 1.19
CA ASN A 349 -7.16 -1.33 2.08
C ASN A 349 -8.55 -1.17 1.42
N ARG A 350 -8.74 -0.13 0.59
CA ARG A 350 -9.98 0.01 -0.20
C ARG A 350 -10.10 -1.06 -1.28
N ALA A 351 -9.00 -1.38 -1.96
CA ALA A 351 -8.98 -2.37 -3.01
C ALA A 351 -9.11 -3.82 -2.50
N SER A 352 -8.74 -4.08 -1.26
CA SER A 352 -8.80 -5.41 -0.63
C SER A 352 -9.96 -5.55 0.34
N LYS A 353 -9.90 -4.87 1.49
CA LYS A 353 -10.81 -5.08 2.61
C LYS A 353 -12.22 -4.57 2.33
N ASP A 354 -12.33 -3.34 1.81
CA ASP A 354 -13.66 -2.78 1.50
C ASP A 354 -14.31 -3.56 0.35
N GLN A 355 -13.52 -3.94 -0.66
CA GLN A 355 -13.96 -4.78 -1.76
C GLN A 355 -14.44 -6.16 -1.28
N GLN A 356 -13.71 -6.80 -0.35
CA GLN A 356 -14.12 -8.06 0.26
C GLN A 356 -15.48 -7.95 0.97
N VAL A 357 -15.73 -6.85 1.68
CA VAL A 357 -17.04 -6.63 2.34
C VAL A 357 -18.16 -6.56 1.31
N VAL A 358 -17.93 -5.92 0.16
CA VAL A 358 -18.90 -5.85 -0.95
C VAL A 358 -19.09 -7.21 -1.62
N ASP A 359 -18.04 -8.03 -1.70
CA ASP A 359 -18.08 -9.35 -2.33
C ASP A 359 -18.72 -10.44 -1.45
N GLU A 360 -18.46 -10.43 -0.14
CA GLU A 360 -18.82 -11.54 0.75
C GLU A 360 -19.94 -11.18 1.73
N SER A 361 -19.78 -10.09 2.48
CA SER A 361 -20.68 -9.76 3.59
C SER A 361 -21.97 -9.11 3.12
N LEU A 362 -21.87 -8.19 2.16
CA LEU A 362 -23.00 -7.42 1.67
C LEU A 362 -24.07 -8.29 0.97
N PRO A 363 -23.73 -9.25 0.09
CA PRO A 363 -24.73 -10.10 -0.56
C PRO A 363 -25.51 -10.96 0.42
N LEU A 364 -24.83 -11.55 1.40
CA LEU A 364 -25.45 -12.40 2.41
C LEU A 364 -26.46 -11.61 3.26
N ALA A 365 -26.02 -10.46 3.80
CA ALA A 365 -26.89 -9.60 4.61
C ALA A 365 -28.10 -9.08 3.82
N LEU A 366 -27.92 -8.75 2.54
CA LEU A 366 -29.03 -8.29 1.68
C LEU A 366 -30.04 -9.39 1.38
N ILE A 367 -29.59 -10.61 1.12
CA ILE A 367 -30.49 -11.75 0.88
C ILE A 367 -31.33 -12.00 2.13
N GLU A 368 -30.70 -12.11 3.30
CA GLU A 368 -31.37 -12.38 4.58
C GLU A 368 -32.36 -11.28 4.95
N THR A 369 -31.93 -10.01 4.88
CA THR A 369 -32.80 -8.88 5.25
C THR A 369 -34.02 -8.77 4.35
N MET A 370 -33.85 -8.99 3.04
CA MET A 370 -34.98 -8.96 2.11
C MET A 370 -35.89 -10.17 2.25
N GLU A 371 -35.35 -11.35 2.55
CA GLU A 371 -36.13 -12.55 2.84
C GLU A 371 -37.01 -12.36 4.07
N TYR A 372 -36.45 -11.89 5.19
CA TYR A 372 -37.23 -11.59 6.39
C TYR A 372 -38.26 -10.48 6.16
N LEU A 373 -37.92 -9.45 5.38
CA LEU A 373 -38.87 -8.40 5.04
C LEU A 373 -40.07 -8.95 4.26
N LEU A 374 -39.84 -9.81 3.26
CA LEU A 374 -40.92 -10.40 2.48
C LEU A 374 -41.75 -11.39 3.30
N GLN A 375 -41.09 -12.22 4.12
CA GLN A 375 -41.77 -13.19 4.99
C GLN A 375 -42.67 -12.53 6.02
N THR A 376 -42.21 -11.42 6.62
CA THR A 376 -43.04 -10.65 7.55
C THR A 376 -44.24 -10.01 6.85
N LEU A 377 -44.06 -9.46 5.65
CA LEU A 377 -45.17 -8.94 4.85
C LEU A 377 -46.18 -10.04 4.44
N GLY A 378 -45.70 -11.19 3.99
CA GLY A 378 -46.54 -12.35 3.64
C GLY A 378 -47.35 -12.85 4.83
N SER A 379 -46.70 -12.98 6.00
CA SER A 379 -47.35 -13.37 7.25
C SER A 379 -48.47 -12.39 7.67
N ILE A 380 -48.23 -11.07 7.55
CA ILE A 380 -49.24 -10.05 7.84
C ILE A 380 -50.45 -10.18 6.90
N ILE A 381 -50.21 -10.43 5.61
CA ILE A 381 -51.27 -10.61 4.61
C ILE A 381 -52.11 -11.85 4.96
N ILE A 382 -51.48 -12.98 5.27
CA ILE A 382 -52.18 -14.22 5.63
C ILE A 382 -53.03 -14.04 6.89
N ILE A 383 -52.47 -13.41 7.93
CA ILE A 383 -53.20 -13.13 9.17
C ILE A 383 -54.40 -12.22 8.89
N GLY A 384 -54.21 -11.18 8.08
CA GLY A 384 -55.28 -10.28 7.67
C GLY A 384 -56.41 -10.97 6.90
N MET A 385 -56.07 -11.93 6.03
CA MET A 385 -57.08 -12.73 5.31
C MET A 385 -57.82 -13.71 6.23
N ALA A 386 -57.15 -14.26 7.25
CA ALA A 386 -57.77 -15.21 8.18
C ALA A 386 -58.66 -14.50 9.21
N ASN A 387 -58.19 -13.40 9.79
CA ASN A 387 -58.96 -12.59 10.73
C ASN A 387 -58.49 -11.11 10.71
N PRO A 388 -59.23 -10.22 10.02
CA PRO A 388 -58.86 -8.81 9.89
C PRO A 388 -58.70 -8.06 11.22
N TRP A 389 -59.41 -8.48 12.28
CA TRP A 389 -59.36 -7.82 13.58
C TRP A 389 -58.02 -8.00 14.30
N VAL A 390 -57.28 -9.08 13.99
CA VAL A 390 -55.96 -9.35 14.57
C VAL A 390 -54.93 -8.32 14.09
N LEU A 391 -55.14 -7.68 12.93
CA LEU A 391 -54.26 -6.62 12.44
C LEU A 391 -54.23 -5.40 13.38
N LEU A 392 -55.31 -5.14 14.13
CA LEU A 392 -55.34 -4.05 15.11
C LEU A 392 -54.35 -4.27 16.26
N ILE A 393 -54.00 -5.53 16.57
CA ILE A 393 -53.02 -5.90 17.60
C ILE A 393 -51.59 -5.61 17.13
N LEU A 394 -51.35 -5.56 15.81
CA LEU A 394 -50.03 -5.25 15.24
C LEU A 394 -49.71 -3.74 15.23
N ILE A 395 -50.72 -2.87 15.29
CA ILE A 395 -50.54 -1.41 15.30
C ILE A 395 -49.64 -0.93 16.45
N PRO A 396 -49.83 -1.34 17.72
CA PRO A 396 -48.94 -0.94 18.81
C PRO A 396 -47.55 -1.60 18.79
N LEU A 397 -47.35 -2.66 17.99
CA LEU A 397 -46.05 -3.33 17.81
C LEU A 397 -45.21 -2.70 16.70
N ALA A 398 -45.82 -1.89 15.82
CA ALA A 398 -45.07 -1.09 14.87
C ALA A 398 -44.20 -0.08 15.65
N PRO A 399 -42.89 0.03 15.33
CA PRO A 399 -42.03 0.99 16.02
C PRO A 399 -42.65 2.38 15.90
N ALA A 400 -42.85 3.05 17.04
CA ALA A 400 -43.27 4.44 17.07
C ALA A 400 -42.17 5.25 16.36
N VAL A 401 -42.46 5.66 15.12
CA VAL A 401 -41.57 6.47 14.27
C VAL A 401 -41.37 7.84 14.89
#